data_AF-A0A7Y1U9V6-F1
#
_entry.id   AF-A0A7Y1U9V6-F1
#
_cell.length_a   1.000
_cell.length_b   1.000
_cell.length_c   1.000
_cell.angle_alpha   90.00
_cell.angle_beta   90.00
_cell.angle_gamma   90.00
#
_symmetry.space_group_name_H-M   'P 1'
#
loop_
_entity.id
_entity.type
_entity.pdbx_description
1 polymer ?
#
loop_
_entity_poly.entity_id
_entity_poly.type
_entity_poly.pdbx_seq_one_letter_code
_entity_poly.pdbx_strand_id
1 'polypeptide(L)'
;MIFTSFSGYAQPTFIGTQLVDGSYQTHNLNDLGAFRQVRLQSTSGATGRVWEFATGDYFENWRPYTAFQTLAGFDQVIDPATEAASARYNSSYGGQSGELPSITSGNYYTINVTEYAPPTNQFMAILETSFNPATITTVTNDPPVENTATDVDVTLSAAPSAGEFVYVRYSSDGFATSNYASVSFTGANGTASLPGLPEGATMVYYVLSSSLGSTALGSEVGAVGAVAYDMATLNLNNNGGANYSYTVPDTTPPNILSVSISSDNADPTLARTGDVISIAFTTDETPDGTPTATIQGNTASVSGSGTSWTATWTVQGSDTNGPASFSITIQDAAGNPDTATATTDASSVSIDT
;
A
#
# COMPACT_ATOMS: atom_id res chain seq x y z
N MET A 1 44.22 -10.04 19.45
CA MET A 1 42.77 -9.83 19.34
C MET A 1 42.59 -8.62 18.42
N ILE A 2 42.00 -8.83 17.25
CA ILE A 2 41.89 -7.83 16.19
C ILE A 2 40.82 -6.82 16.61
N PHE A 3 41.18 -5.56 16.75
CA PHE A 3 40.22 -4.46 16.79
C PHE A 3 39.69 -4.28 15.37
N THR A 4 38.51 -4.81 15.07
CA THR A 4 37.72 -4.30 13.96
C THR A 4 37.10 -2.99 14.42
N SER A 5 37.58 -1.88 13.87
CA SER A 5 36.91 -0.59 13.95
C SER A 5 35.49 -0.74 13.43
N PHE A 6 34.49 -0.58 14.30
CA PHE A 6 33.17 -0.21 13.82
C PHE A 6 33.28 1.23 13.33
N SER A 7 33.53 1.40 12.04
CA SER A 7 33.16 2.63 11.33
C SER A 7 31.63 2.62 11.22
N GLY A 8 30.96 2.96 12.32
CA GLY A 8 29.51 3.14 12.38
C GLY A 8 29.20 4.64 12.37
N TYR A 9 28.52 5.07 11.32
CA TYR A 9 28.18 6.47 11.01
C TYR A 9 27.39 7.17 12.12
N ALA A 10 27.54 8.50 12.18
CA ALA A 10 26.79 9.40 13.02
C ALA A 10 25.29 9.42 12.64
N GLN A 11 24.46 8.64 13.31
CA GLN A 11 23.00 8.76 13.27
C GLN A 11 22.45 8.90 14.70
N PRO A 12 21.32 9.61 14.92
CA PRO A 12 20.68 9.68 16.22
C PRO A 12 20.05 8.33 16.54
N THR A 13 20.79 7.50 17.27
CA THR A 13 20.39 6.12 17.62
C THR A 13 19.96 5.99 19.09
N PHE A 14 20.27 7.00 19.91
CA PHE A 14 19.86 7.06 21.30
C PHE A 14 19.44 8.49 21.67
N ILE A 15 18.51 8.58 22.62
CA ILE A 15 18.17 9.83 23.30
C ILE A 15 18.61 9.77 24.75
N GLY A 16 19.27 10.81 25.21
CA GLY A 16 19.71 10.99 26.58
C GLY A 16 18.80 11.96 27.30
N THR A 17 18.43 11.62 28.53
CA THR A 17 17.64 12.50 29.40
C THR A 17 18.18 12.48 30.81
N GLN A 18 17.97 13.59 31.53
CA GLN A 18 18.31 13.69 32.94
C GLN A 18 17.15 13.23 33.84
N LEU A 19 17.42 12.37 34.81
CA LEU A 19 16.48 11.94 35.84
C LEU A 19 16.29 12.97 36.95
N VAL A 20 15.34 12.71 37.86
CA VAL A 20 15.02 13.58 39.00
C VAL A 20 16.17 13.81 39.95
N ASP A 21 16.96 12.77 40.19
CA ASP A 21 18.16 12.82 41.03
C ASP A 21 19.36 13.47 40.33
N GLY A 22 19.18 13.96 39.09
CA GLY A 22 20.22 14.59 38.28
C GLY A 22 21.10 13.60 37.52
N SER A 23 20.89 12.28 37.68
CA SER A 23 21.60 11.26 36.92
C SER A 23 21.18 11.27 35.44
N TYR A 24 22.03 10.70 34.58
CA TYR A 24 21.82 10.67 33.14
C TYR A 24 21.45 9.25 32.68
N GLN A 25 20.43 9.14 31.84
CA GLN A 25 19.99 7.87 31.24
C GLN A 25 19.82 8.00 29.73
N THR A 26 20.08 6.89 29.04
CA THR A 26 19.97 6.78 27.59
C THR A 26 18.90 5.77 27.19
N HIS A 27 18.20 6.05 26.10
CA HIS A 27 17.17 5.18 25.54
C HIS A 27 17.40 4.98 24.05
N ASN A 28 17.33 3.73 23.60
CA ASN A 28 17.51 3.38 22.20
C ASN A 28 16.31 3.86 21.38
N LEU A 29 16.59 4.43 20.21
CA LEU A 29 15.58 4.69 19.20
C LEU A 29 15.45 3.44 18.32
N ASN A 30 14.24 2.89 18.23
CA ASN A 30 13.94 1.74 17.39
C ASN A 30 13.75 2.19 15.94
N ASP A 31 14.37 1.47 15.00
CA ASP A 31 14.23 1.69 13.57
C ASP A 31 12.89 1.16 13.07
N LEU A 32 12.11 2.03 12.42
CA LEU A 32 10.80 1.72 11.81
C LEU A 32 10.85 1.83 10.26
N GLY A 33 12.04 1.85 9.68
CA GLY A 33 12.33 1.89 8.25
C GLY A 33 12.48 3.30 7.69
N ALA A 34 11.55 4.21 7.96
CA ALA A 34 11.60 5.60 7.48
C ALA A 34 12.08 6.61 8.54
N PHE A 35 11.88 6.26 9.81
CA PHE A 35 12.23 7.08 10.97
C PHE A 35 12.53 6.17 12.16
N ARG A 36 13.17 6.71 13.19
CA ARG A 36 13.35 6.04 14.48
C ARG A 36 12.43 6.60 15.53
N GLN A 37 12.06 5.73 16.48
CA GLN A 37 11.16 6.07 17.55
C GLN A 37 11.58 5.49 18.90
N VAL A 38 11.35 6.26 19.96
CA VAL A 38 11.26 5.72 21.31
C VAL A 38 10.05 6.32 22.02
N ARG A 39 9.40 5.52 22.87
CA ARG A 39 8.39 6.01 23.81
C ARG A 39 8.87 5.81 25.23
N LEU A 40 8.74 6.85 26.03
CA LEU A 40 9.09 6.88 27.44
C LEU A 40 7.86 7.27 28.26
N GLN A 41 7.63 6.60 29.39
CA GLN A 41 6.65 7.07 30.36
C GLN A 41 7.35 7.81 31.49
N SER A 42 6.90 9.03 31.79
CA SER A 42 7.41 9.76 32.92
C SER A 42 6.92 9.18 34.25
N THR A 43 7.84 8.94 35.17
CA THR A 43 7.52 8.49 36.53
C THR A 43 7.31 9.64 37.52
N SER A 44 7.56 10.89 37.09
CA SER A 44 7.47 12.08 37.93
C SER A 44 7.38 13.37 37.11
N GLY A 45 6.64 14.37 37.58
CA GLY A 45 6.62 15.69 36.96
C GLY A 45 7.91 16.48 37.20
N ALA A 46 8.35 17.28 36.23
CA ALA A 46 9.56 18.08 36.36
C ALA A 46 9.67 19.22 35.34
N THR A 47 10.42 20.25 35.69
CA THR A 47 10.78 21.37 34.80
C THR A 47 12.29 21.38 34.55
N GLY A 48 12.72 21.93 33.41
CA GLY A 48 14.15 22.09 33.09
C GLY A 48 14.90 20.78 32.88
N ARG A 49 14.22 19.75 32.37
CA ARG A 49 14.85 18.44 32.12
C ARG A 49 15.72 18.53 30.88
N VAL A 50 17.03 18.38 31.08
CA VAL A 50 17.98 18.37 29.96
C VAL A 50 17.80 17.10 29.14
N TRP A 51 17.83 17.27 27.82
CA TRP A 51 17.82 16.19 26.84
C TRP A 51 18.80 16.47 25.71
N GLU A 52 19.29 15.39 25.11
CA GLU A 52 20.22 15.41 23.97
C GLU A 52 20.18 14.10 23.20
N PHE A 53 20.69 14.08 21.97
CA PHE A 53 21.01 12.80 21.32
C PHE A 53 22.27 12.26 21.99
N ALA A 54 22.10 11.15 22.70
CA ALA A 54 23.15 10.58 23.52
C ALA A 54 24.07 9.75 22.64
N THR A 55 25.35 10.09 22.62
CA THR A 55 26.45 9.38 21.97
C THR A 55 26.69 9.70 20.49
N GLY A 56 27.92 10.13 20.24
CA GLY A 56 28.58 10.44 18.98
C GLY A 56 30.06 10.72 19.32
N ASP A 57 30.93 10.79 18.32
CA ASP A 57 32.25 11.40 18.56
C ASP A 57 32.01 12.88 18.94
N TYR A 58 32.78 13.44 19.88
CA TYR A 58 32.72 14.88 20.17
C TYR A 58 33.00 15.73 18.89
N PHE A 59 33.63 15.13 17.87
CA PHE A 59 33.82 15.70 16.54
C PHE A 59 32.62 15.52 15.59
N GLU A 60 31.94 14.37 15.58
CA GLU A 60 30.75 14.09 14.75
C GLU A 60 29.54 13.72 15.62
N ASN A 61 28.62 14.66 15.80
CA ASN A 61 27.52 14.50 16.74
C ASN A 61 26.17 14.99 16.21
N TRP A 62 25.11 14.52 16.86
CA TRP A 62 23.76 15.04 16.72
C TRP A 62 23.41 15.84 17.96
N ARG A 63 22.98 17.10 17.79
CA ARG A 63 22.61 17.95 18.92
C ARG A 63 21.29 18.65 18.66
N PRO A 64 20.41 18.71 19.68
CA PRO A 64 19.09 19.31 19.50
C PRO A 64 19.14 20.84 19.33
N TYR A 65 20.22 21.52 19.73
CA TYR A 65 20.28 22.98 19.59
C TYR A 65 21.65 23.50 19.15
N THR A 66 21.67 24.71 18.58
CA THR A 66 22.91 25.48 18.34
C THR A 66 23.39 26.24 19.59
N ALA A 67 22.46 26.58 20.48
CA ALA A 67 22.66 27.18 21.79
C ALA A 67 21.65 26.59 22.78
N PHE A 68 21.99 26.46 24.07
CA PHE A 68 21.10 25.85 25.07
C PHE A 68 19.76 26.60 25.15
N GLN A 69 18.67 25.89 24.87
CA GLN A 69 17.30 26.43 24.86
C GLN A 69 16.30 25.38 25.31
N THR A 70 15.11 25.83 25.72
CA THR A 70 13.96 24.97 26.00
C THR A 70 13.15 24.78 24.72
N LEU A 71 12.71 23.55 24.45
CA LEU A 71 11.79 23.26 23.35
C LEU A 71 10.49 24.07 23.52
N ALA A 72 9.95 24.60 22.43
CA ALA A 72 8.78 25.48 22.46
C ALA A 72 7.49 24.79 22.92
N GLY A 73 7.37 23.48 22.69
CA GLY A 73 6.21 22.67 23.04
C GLY A 73 6.32 21.24 22.51
N PHE A 74 5.37 20.41 22.92
CA PHE A 74 5.16 19.06 22.38
C PHE A 74 4.19 19.09 21.20
N ASP A 75 4.03 17.94 20.53
CA ASP A 75 3.01 17.70 19.49
C ASP A 75 3.13 18.62 18.27
N GLN A 76 4.37 18.87 17.84
CA GLN A 76 4.72 19.64 16.65
C GLN A 76 5.89 19.00 15.93
N VAL A 77 5.95 19.17 14.60
CA VAL A 77 7.11 18.74 13.82
C VAL A 77 8.17 19.82 13.84
N ILE A 78 9.39 19.42 14.16
CA ILE A 78 10.51 20.33 14.28
C ILE A 78 11.40 20.20 13.05
N ASP A 79 11.35 21.22 12.20
CA ASP A 79 12.16 21.32 10.98
C ASP A 79 13.55 21.87 11.29
N PRO A 80 14.64 21.13 11.00
CA PRO A 80 15.99 21.62 11.24
C PRO A 80 16.41 22.83 10.41
N ALA A 81 15.69 23.17 9.34
CA ALA A 81 15.99 24.34 8.52
C ALA A 81 15.52 25.65 9.19
N THR A 82 14.43 25.60 9.96
CA THR A 82 13.75 26.79 10.48
C THR A 82 13.82 26.91 12.00
N GLU A 83 13.88 25.78 12.71
CA GLU A 83 13.81 25.75 14.16
C GLU A 83 15.18 25.50 14.81
N ALA A 84 15.40 26.22 15.92
CA ALA A 84 16.62 26.09 16.70
C ALA A 84 16.70 24.75 17.45
N ALA A 85 15.55 24.10 17.70
CA ALA A 85 15.37 22.91 18.53
C ALA A 85 15.27 21.60 17.70
N SER A 86 16.27 21.27 16.90
CA SER A 86 16.21 20.18 15.91
C SER A 86 17.36 19.18 16.03
N ALA A 87 17.16 17.97 15.52
CA ALA A 87 18.22 16.99 15.38
C ALA A 87 19.20 17.41 14.26
N ARG A 88 20.23 18.20 14.60
CA ARG A 88 21.22 18.71 13.64
C ARG A 88 22.51 17.90 13.63
N TYR A 89 23.02 17.65 12.44
CA TYR A 89 24.31 17.01 12.22
C TYR A 89 25.43 18.03 12.33
N ASN A 90 26.43 17.76 13.16
CA ASN A 90 27.66 18.54 13.21
C ASN A 90 28.84 17.66 12.86
N SER A 91 29.64 18.07 11.87
CA SER A 91 30.92 17.44 11.48
C SER A 91 32.13 18.04 12.21
N SER A 92 31.88 18.89 13.21
CA SER A 92 32.91 19.50 14.05
C SER A 92 32.35 19.75 15.45
N TYR A 93 33.21 20.26 16.35
CA TYR A 93 32.83 20.79 17.65
C TYR A 93 31.66 21.78 17.56
N GLY A 94 30.46 21.34 17.96
CA GLY A 94 29.26 22.16 17.82
C GLY A 94 28.01 21.59 18.48
N GLY A 95 27.01 22.46 18.60
CA GLY A 95 25.70 22.18 19.20
C GLY A 95 25.68 22.22 20.73
N GLN A 96 24.47 22.13 21.29
CA GLN A 96 24.17 22.16 22.71
C GLN A 96 23.04 21.16 23.01
N SER A 97 23.03 20.62 24.22
CA SER A 97 21.82 20.05 24.81
C SER A 97 20.77 21.14 24.99
N GLY A 98 19.54 20.77 25.30
CA GLY A 98 18.55 21.74 25.75
C GLY A 98 17.54 21.12 26.69
N GLU A 99 16.46 21.83 26.96
CA GLU A 99 15.46 21.42 27.93
C GLU A 99 14.16 21.01 27.26
N LEU A 100 13.50 20.01 27.84
CA LEU A 100 12.11 19.73 27.54
C LEU A 100 11.21 20.80 28.18
N PRO A 101 10.01 21.04 27.62
CA PRO A 101 8.94 21.70 28.35
C PRO A 101 8.64 20.93 29.65
N SER A 102 7.89 21.55 30.56
CA SER A 102 7.46 20.90 31.80
C SER A 102 6.81 19.54 31.52
N ILE A 103 7.41 18.47 32.02
CA ILE A 103 6.87 17.12 31.88
C ILE A 103 5.89 16.81 33.01
N THR A 104 4.85 16.05 32.68
CA THR A 104 3.78 15.62 33.57
C THR A 104 4.01 14.16 33.99
N SER A 105 3.84 13.88 35.28
CA SER A 105 3.95 12.51 35.81
C SER A 105 2.89 11.60 35.18
N GLY A 106 3.29 10.42 34.72
CA GLY A 106 2.39 9.41 34.14
C GLY A 106 2.14 9.58 32.64
N ASN A 107 2.43 10.74 32.06
CA ASN A 107 2.35 10.96 30.62
C ASN A 107 3.45 10.18 29.88
N TYR A 108 3.16 9.88 28.62
CA TYR A 108 4.06 9.27 27.68
C TYR A 108 4.61 10.32 26.72
N TYR A 109 5.88 10.18 26.37
CA TYR A 109 6.59 11.03 25.42
C TYR A 109 7.13 10.14 24.32
N THR A 110 6.58 10.29 23.11
CA THR A 110 7.02 9.56 21.92
C THR A 110 7.91 10.48 21.10
N ILE A 111 9.16 10.10 20.93
CA ILE A 111 10.14 10.89 20.18
C ILE A 111 10.36 10.21 18.84
N ASN A 112 10.12 10.95 17.76
CA ASN A 112 10.34 10.52 16.38
C ASN A 112 11.48 11.33 15.76
N VAL A 113 12.34 10.68 14.98
CA VAL A 113 13.44 11.33 14.28
C VAL A 113 13.65 10.66 12.92
N THR A 114 13.79 11.43 11.84
CA THR A 114 14.07 10.86 10.51
C THR A 114 15.44 10.16 10.45
N GLU A 115 15.67 9.37 9.41
CA GLU A 115 16.92 8.60 9.21
C GLU A 115 17.77 9.04 8.01
N TYR A 116 17.75 10.32 7.66
CA TYR A 116 18.57 10.81 6.55
C TYR A 116 20.05 10.51 6.75
N ALA A 117 20.76 10.22 5.66
CA ALA A 117 22.20 10.02 5.72
C ALA A 117 22.91 11.34 6.09
N PRO A 118 23.95 11.30 6.93
CA PRO A 118 24.83 12.45 7.13
C PRO A 118 25.36 12.99 5.79
N PRO A 119 25.54 14.31 5.64
CA PRO A 119 25.48 15.35 6.68
C PRO A 119 24.11 16.03 6.83
N THR A 120 23.04 15.44 6.30
CA THR A 120 21.71 16.06 6.25
C THR A 120 21.06 16.08 7.62
N ASN A 121 20.58 17.24 8.10
CA ASN A 121 19.87 17.33 9.38
C ASN A 121 18.57 16.50 9.39
N GLN A 122 18.12 16.04 10.56
CA GLN A 122 16.88 15.28 10.70
C GLN A 122 15.70 16.17 11.11
N PHE A 123 14.52 15.83 10.60
CA PHE A 123 13.28 16.24 11.25
C PHE A 123 13.10 15.45 12.53
N MET A 124 12.39 16.04 13.49
CA MET A 124 12.04 15.34 14.71
C MET A 124 10.70 15.83 15.27
N ALA A 125 10.13 15.07 16.21
CA ALA A 125 9.00 15.51 17.00
C ALA A 125 9.04 14.84 18.38
N ILE A 126 8.42 15.48 19.36
CA ILE A 126 8.14 14.89 20.68
C ILE A 126 6.63 15.01 20.92
N LEU A 127 5.94 13.88 20.89
CA LEU A 127 4.49 13.80 21.08
C LEU A 127 4.20 13.48 22.54
N GLU A 128 3.29 14.23 23.18
CA GLU A 128 2.88 14.01 24.56
C GLU A 128 1.49 13.38 24.61
N THR A 129 1.33 12.28 25.36
CA THR A 129 0.03 11.65 25.56
C THR A 129 -0.18 11.26 27.02
N SER A 130 -1.42 11.41 27.50
CA SER A 130 -1.83 10.89 28.82
C SER A 130 -2.17 9.40 28.80
N PHE A 131 -2.04 8.76 27.63
CA PHE A 131 -2.37 7.37 27.37
C PHE A 131 -1.21 6.69 26.63
N ASN A 132 -1.13 5.36 26.73
CA ASN A 132 -0.35 4.55 25.80
C ASN A 132 -1.27 4.11 24.67
N PRO A 133 -0.96 4.40 23.39
CA PRO A 133 -1.84 4.06 22.27
C PRO A 133 -2.11 2.56 22.19
N ALA A 134 -3.30 2.22 21.72
CA ALA A 134 -3.65 0.84 21.44
C ALA A 134 -2.76 0.27 20.33
N THR A 135 -2.45 -1.02 20.41
CA THR A 135 -1.63 -1.67 19.39
C THR A 135 -2.48 -1.96 18.15
N ILE A 136 -1.98 -1.63 16.94
CA ILE A 136 -2.62 -2.03 15.69
C ILE A 136 -2.32 -3.51 15.44
N THR A 137 -3.31 -4.38 15.63
CA THR A 137 -3.12 -5.84 15.59
C THR A 137 -3.36 -6.43 14.21
N THR A 138 -4.34 -5.90 13.48
CA THR A 138 -4.76 -6.43 12.18
C THR A 138 -5.08 -5.28 11.24
N VAL A 139 -4.64 -5.42 9.99
CA VAL A 139 -5.01 -4.55 8.87
C VAL A 139 -5.39 -5.44 7.70
N THR A 140 -6.57 -5.22 7.13
CA THR A 140 -7.06 -5.91 5.93
C THR A 140 -7.72 -4.90 5.00
N ASN A 141 -7.90 -5.26 3.74
CA ASN A 141 -8.71 -4.49 2.81
C ASN A 141 -9.73 -5.40 2.12
N ASP A 142 -10.85 -4.80 1.73
CA ASP A 142 -11.81 -5.45 0.85
C ASP A 142 -11.18 -5.74 -0.53
N PRO A 143 -11.70 -6.74 -1.27
CA PRO A 143 -11.29 -6.95 -2.66
C PRO A 143 -11.47 -5.66 -3.47
N PRO A 144 -10.42 -5.14 -4.13
CA PRO A 144 -10.52 -3.90 -4.88
C PRO A 144 -11.40 -4.08 -6.12
N VAL A 145 -12.21 -3.08 -6.41
CA VAL A 145 -13.07 -3.00 -7.60
C VAL A 145 -12.71 -1.74 -8.37
N GLU A 146 -12.69 -1.84 -9.70
CA GLU A 146 -12.32 -0.75 -10.58
C GLU A 146 -13.11 0.53 -10.29
N ASN A 147 -12.39 1.65 -10.18
CA ASN A 147 -12.92 3.00 -9.94
C ASN A 147 -13.87 3.12 -8.73
N THR A 148 -13.82 2.15 -7.81
CA THR A 148 -14.66 2.09 -6.62
C THR A 148 -13.78 2.15 -5.38
N ALA A 149 -14.22 2.92 -4.37
CA ALA A 149 -13.47 3.03 -3.12
C ALA A 149 -13.26 1.66 -2.49
N THR A 150 -12.07 1.44 -1.93
CA THR A 150 -11.71 0.19 -1.25
C THR A 150 -11.56 0.46 0.23
N ASP A 151 -12.31 -0.26 1.06
CA ASP A 151 -12.26 -0.11 2.49
C ASP A 151 -11.08 -0.87 3.09
N VAL A 152 -10.40 -0.22 4.04
CA VAL A 152 -9.32 -0.77 4.85
C VAL A 152 -9.83 -0.90 6.27
N ASP A 153 -9.92 -2.13 6.74
CA ASP A 153 -10.31 -2.48 8.09
C ASP A 153 -9.09 -2.57 9.00
N VAL A 154 -9.20 -1.95 10.17
CA VAL A 154 -8.16 -1.85 11.18
C VAL A 154 -8.71 -2.36 12.51
N THR A 155 -8.03 -3.33 13.09
CA THR A 155 -8.30 -3.79 14.46
C THR A 155 -7.19 -3.35 15.39
N LEU A 156 -7.58 -2.80 16.53
CA LEU A 156 -6.69 -2.44 17.63
C LEU A 156 -6.81 -3.43 18.79
N SER A 157 -5.83 -3.42 19.70
CA SER A 157 -5.87 -4.22 20.94
C SER A 157 -6.96 -3.77 21.93
N ALA A 158 -7.45 -2.54 21.80
CA ALA A 158 -8.53 -1.93 22.58
C ALA A 158 -9.12 -0.76 21.79
N ALA A 159 -10.26 -0.21 22.25
CA ALA A 159 -10.78 1.03 21.66
C ALA A 159 -9.75 2.16 21.77
N PRO A 160 -9.64 3.04 20.75
CA PRO A 160 -8.72 4.19 20.81
C PRO A 160 -8.97 5.04 22.05
N SER A 161 -7.89 5.52 22.68
CA SER A 161 -8.00 6.46 23.78
C SER A 161 -8.54 7.81 23.32
N ALA A 162 -9.12 8.60 24.23
CA ALA A 162 -9.49 9.98 23.89
C ALA A 162 -8.23 10.77 23.49
N GLY A 163 -8.23 11.33 22.27
CA GLY A 163 -7.07 11.99 21.68
C GLY A 163 -6.12 11.07 20.91
N GLU A 164 -6.44 9.78 20.79
CA GLU A 164 -5.77 8.85 19.87
C GLU A 164 -6.51 8.82 18.54
N PHE A 165 -5.84 9.26 17.48
CA PHE A 165 -6.36 9.21 16.12
C PHE A 165 -5.61 8.15 15.33
N VAL A 166 -6.29 7.44 14.43
CA VAL A 166 -5.66 6.45 13.55
C VAL A 166 -5.93 6.83 12.11
N TYR A 167 -4.91 6.68 11.29
CA TYR A 167 -4.91 7.04 9.88
C TYR A 167 -4.38 5.89 9.05
N VAL A 168 -4.94 5.75 7.85
CA VAL A 168 -4.32 5.00 6.76
C VAL A 168 -3.58 6.00 5.90
N ARG A 169 -2.24 5.95 5.87
CA ARG A 169 -1.43 6.73 4.91
C ARG A 169 -1.27 5.89 3.65
N TYR A 170 -1.53 6.47 2.48
CA TYR A 170 -1.57 5.74 1.23
C TYR A 170 -1.03 6.55 0.04
N SER A 171 -0.68 5.82 -1.02
CA SER A 171 -0.19 6.37 -2.28
C SER A 171 -0.37 5.35 -3.41
N SER A 172 -0.58 5.85 -4.64
CA SER A 172 -0.55 5.08 -5.88
C SER A 172 0.65 5.41 -6.78
N ASP A 173 1.58 6.22 -6.29
CA ASP A 173 2.73 6.76 -7.04
C ASP A 173 4.07 6.59 -6.28
N GLY A 174 4.17 5.53 -5.47
CA GLY A 174 5.40 5.23 -4.71
C GLY A 174 5.71 6.25 -3.62
N PHE A 175 4.67 6.87 -3.04
CA PHE A 175 4.72 7.96 -2.07
C PHE A 175 5.35 9.26 -2.58
N ALA A 176 5.45 9.46 -3.90
CA ALA A 176 5.72 10.78 -4.46
C ALA A 176 4.64 11.78 -4.03
N THR A 177 3.38 11.32 -4.00
CA THR A 177 2.26 11.97 -3.33
C THR A 177 1.82 11.12 -2.15
N SER A 178 1.86 11.70 -0.94
CA SER A 178 1.36 11.05 0.27
C SER A 178 -0.03 11.56 0.60
N ASN A 179 -0.98 10.65 0.78
CA ASN A 179 -2.34 10.94 1.20
C ASN A 179 -2.65 10.22 2.52
N TYR A 180 -3.74 10.61 3.18
CA TYR A 180 -4.20 9.93 4.38
C TYR A 180 -5.73 9.92 4.48
N ALA A 181 -6.27 8.85 5.07
CA ALA A 181 -7.67 8.69 5.42
C ALA A 181 -7.81 8.48 6.93
N SER A 182 -8.80 9.12 7.55
CA SER A 182 -9.10 8.91 8.97
C SER A 182 -9.84 7.60 9.16
N VAL A 183 -9.42 6.78 10.14
CA VAL A 183 -10.11 5.54 10.49
C VAL A 183 -11.22 5.84 11.49
N SER A 184 -12.44 5.40 11.19
CA SER A 184 -13.61 5.55 12.06
C SER A 184 -13.83 4.28 12.86
N PHE A 185 -13.83 4.37 14.20
CA PHE A 185 -13.93 3.20 15.08
C PHE A 185 -15.31 3.01 15.72
N THR A 186 -15.70 1.75 15.87
CA THR A 186 -16.69 1.28 16.84
C THR A 186 -16.04 0.24 17.75
N GLY A 187 -15.78 0.62 19.01
CA GLY A 187 -14.95 -0.19 19.89
C GLY A 187 -13.50 -0.25 19.38
N ALA A 188 -12.95 -1.45 19.24
CA ALA A 188 -11.57 -1.67 18.78
C ALA A 188 -11.44 -1.86 17.26
N ASN A 189 -12.56 -1.94 16.53
CA ASN A 189 -12.58 -2.14 15.08
C ASN A 189 -12.93 -0.83 14.39
N GLY A 190 -12.19 -0.49 13.35
CA GLY A 190 -12.46 0.70 12.56
C GLY A 190 -12.15 0.52 11.10
N THR A 191 -12.69 1.41 10.28
CA THR A 191 -12.59 1.34 8.83
C THR A 191 -12.22 2.71 8.27
N ALA A 192 -11.40 2.73 7.22
CA ALA A 192 -11.12 3.91 6.39
C ALA A 192 -11.31 3.55 4.91
N SER A 193 -11.90 4.46 4.15
CA SER A 193 -12.14 4.25 2.71
C SER A 193 -11.04 4.92 1.89
N LEU A 194 -10.38 4.16 1.03
CA LEU A 194 -9.38 4.64 0.08
C LEU A 194 -10.03 4.93 -1.28
N PRO A 195 -9.55 5.93 -2.04
CA PRO A 195 -10.14 6.26 -3.33
C PRO A 195 -10.03 5.11 -4.32
N GLY A 196 -11.04 4.97 -5.17
CA GLY A 196 -11.03 4.00 -6.26
C GLY A 196 -9.92 4.29 -7.26
N LEU A 197 -9.34 3.23 -7.79
CA LEU A 197 -8.27 3.27 -8.78
C LEU A 197 -8.73 2.58 -10.08
N PRO A 198 -8.19 2.99 -11.24
CA PRO A 198 -8.45 2.28 -12.49
C PRO A 198 -7.79 0.90 -12.48
N GLU A 199 -8.17 0.07 -13.45
CA GLU A 199 -7.58 -1.25 -13.68
C GLU A 199 -6.05 -1.22 -13.73
N GLY A 200 -5.39 -2.22 -13.14
CA GLY A 200 -3.95 -2.39 -13.16
C GLY A 200 -3.17 -1.40 -12.28
N ALA A 201 -3.82 -0.33 -11.79
CA ALA A 201 -3.20 0.58 -10.83
C ALA A 201 -3.04 -0.10 -9.46
N THR A 202 -1.98 0.26 -8.75
CA THR A 202 -1.63 -0.32 -7.46
C THR A 202 -1.72 0.73 -6.37
N MET A 203 -2.40 0.40 -5.28
CA MET A 203 -2.40 1.16 -4.04
C MET A 203 -1.36 0.58 -3.09
N VAL A 204 -0.59 1.44 -2.44
CA VAL A 204 0.32 1.08 -1.34
C VAL A 204 -0.04 1.89 -0.10
N TYR A 205 -0.16 1.24 1.06
CA TYR A 205 -0.60 1.90 2.28
C TYR A 205 -0.06 1.26 3.55
N TYR A 206 -0.15 2.00 4.64
CA TYR A 206 0.10 1.49 5.99
C TYR A 206 -0.74 2.27 7.01
N VAL A 207 -0.84 1.74 8.23
CA VAL A 207 -1.67 2.32 9.30
C VAL A 207 -0.79 2.89 10.38
N LEU A 208 -1.12 4.10 10.84
CA LEU A 208 -0.44 4.76 11.94
C LEU A 208 -1.45 5.35 12.93
N SER A 209 -1.09 5.43 14.21
CA SER A 209 -1.81 6.26 15.19
C SER A 209 -1.05 7.55 15.51
N SER A 210 -1.76 8.57 15.98
CA SER A 210 -1.21 9.90 16.28
C SER A 210 -1.97 10.57 17.43
N SER A 211 -1.31 11.50 18.13
CA SER A 211 -1.96 12.45 19.04
C SER A 211 -2.58 13.64 18.29
N LEU A 212 -2.20 13.84 17.02
CA LEU A 212 -2.69 14.93 16.20
C LEU A 212 -3.97 14.53 15.47
N GLY A 213 -5.04 15.29 15.69
CA GLY A 213 -6.25 15.21 14.89
C GLY A 213 -6.02 15.69 13.45
N SER A 214 -6.95 15.40 12.54
CA SER A 214 -6.75 15.59 11.09
C SER A 214 -6.43 17.03 10.69
N THR A 215 -7.05 18.01 11.33
CA THR A 215 -6.75 19.44 11.09
C THR A 215 -5.33 19.82 11.49
N ALA A 216 -4.86 19.36 12.65
CA ALA A 216 -3.52 19.66 13.14
C ALA A 216 -2.47 18.94 12.28
N LEU A 217 -2.67 17.66 12.02
CA LEU A 217 -1.81 16.88 11.12
C LEU A 217 -1.75 17.50 9.72
N GLY A 218 -2.89 17.94 9.18
CA GLY A 218 -2.94 18.63 7.88
C GLY A 218 -2.16 19.94 7.87
N SER A 219 -2.11 20.65 8.99
CA SER A 219 -1.33 21.89 9.14
C SER A 219 0.18 21.60 9.15
N GLU A 220 0.62 20.57 9.89
CA GLU A 220 2.01 20.10 9.87
C GLU A 220 2.43 19.63 8.47
N VAL A 221 1.58 18.85 7.79
CA VAL A 221 1.83 18.40 6.41
C VAL A 221 1.93 19.59 5.45
N GLY A 222 1.10 20.62 5.63
CA GLY A 222 1.19 21.85 4.83
C GLY A 222 2.49 22.62 5.07
N ALA A 223 3.05 22.55 6.28
CA ALA A 223 4.26 23.27 6.66
C ALA A 223 5.55 22.55 6.24
N VAL A 224 5.65 21.24 6.49
CA VAL A 224 6.89 20.46 6.31
C VAL A 224 6.75 19.29 5.32
N GLY A 225 5.58 19.12 4.71
CA GLY A 225 5.31 18.07 3.76
C GLY A 225 5.09 16.70 4.39
N ALA A 226 5.31 15.64 3.61
CA ALA A 226 4.95 14.28 3.97
C ALA A 226 5.74 13.70 5.17
N VAL A 227 6.86 14.32 5.55
CA VAL A 227 7.62 13.94 6.76
C VAL A 227 6.80 14.13 8.03
N ALA A 228 5.79 15.01 8.01
CA ALA A 228 4.90 15.24 9.14
C ALA A 228 4.15 13.97 9.57
N TYR A 229 3.78 13.09 8.64
CA TYR A 229 3.10 11.84 8.97
C TYR A 229 3.97 10.95 9.86
N ASP A 230 5.25 10.82 9.50
CA ASP A 230 6.21 10.00 10.23
C ASP A 230 6.51 10.63 11.60
N MET A 231 6.69 11.95 11.64
CA MET A 231 6.96 12.69 12.88
C MET A 231 5.75 12.74 13.84
N ALA A 232 4.52 12.67 13.32
CA ALA A 232 3.31 12.61 14.11
C ALA A 232 2.92 11.18 14.54
N THR A 233 3.73 10.16 14.26
CA THR A 233 3.37 8.76 14.52
C THR A 233 3.58 8.37 15.98
N LEU A 234 2.54 7.81 16.61
CA LEU A 234 2.60 7.13 17.90
C LEU A 234 2.81 5.61 17.71
N ASN A 235 2.03 4.96 16.86
CA ASN A 235 2.18 3.54 16.56
C ASN A 235 2.11 3.31 15.06
N LEU A 236 2.80 2.30 14.55
CA LEU A 236 2.90 1.99 13.12
C LEU A 236 2.63 0.51 12.88
N ASN A 237 1.84 0.21 11.86
CA ASN A 237 1.75 -1.12 11.26
C ASN A 237 1.92 -1.01 9.74
N ASN A 238 3.11 -1.39 9.29
CA ASN A 238 3.54 -1.43 7.89
C ASN A 238 3.75 -2.89 7.43
N ASN A 239 2.90 -3.82 7.89
CA ASN A 239 2.96 -5.24 7.50
C ASN A 239 4.34 -5.89 7.75
N GLY A 240 4.98 -5.53 8.85
CA GLY A 240 6.29 -6.08 9.24
C GLY A 240 7.47 -5.57 8.41
N GLY A 241 7.30 -4.48 7.66
CA GLY A 241 8.38 -3.77 6.97
C GLY A 241 7.94 -3.24 5.60
N ALA A 242 7.44 -4.12 4.74
CA ALA A 242 6.92 -3.72 3.44
C ALA A 242 5.45 -3.35 3.55
N ASN A 243 5.11 -2.11 3.20
CA ASN A 243 3.74 -1.60 3.23
C ASN A 243 2.72 -2.55 2.57
N TYR A 244 1.47 -2.52 3.03
CA TYR A 244 0.37 -3.23 2.39
C TYR A 244 0.17 -2.72 0.96
N SER A 245 -0.25 -3.60 0.06
CA SER A 245 -0.55 -3.23 -1.31
C SER A 245 -1.66 -4.08 -1.92
N TYR A 246 -2.45 -3.48 -2.79
CA TYR A 246 -3.36 -4.19 -3.69
C TYR A 246 -3.31 -3.59 -5.08
N THR A 247 -3.57 -4.42 -6.09
CA THR A 247 -3.70 -4.00 -7.49
C THR A 247 -5.14 -4.23 -7.91
N VAL A 248 -5.73 -3.26 -8.61
CA VAL A 248 -7.09 -3.39 -9.13
C VAL A 248 -7.10 -4.44 -10.25
N PRO A 249 -7.90 -5.51 -10.13
CA PRO A 249 -7.96 -6.55 -11.15
C PRO A 249 -8.71 -6.04 -12.38
N ASP A 250 -8.37 -6.62 -13.52
CA ASP A 250 -9.21 -6.57 -14.71
C ASP A 250 -10.42 -7.50 -14.51
N THR A 251 -11.60 -6.98 -14.84
CA THR A 251 -12.88 -7.67 -14.71
C THR A 251 -13.71 -7.61 -16.01
N THR A 252 -13.14 -7.08 -17.09
CA THR A 252 -13.81 -6.90 -18.37
C THR A 252 -13.51 -8.08 -19.29
N PRO A 253 -14.50 -8.90 -19.70
CA PRO A 253 -14.25 -9.96 -20.65
C PRO A 253 -13.96 -9.45 -22.06
N PRO A 254 -13.20 -10.22 -22.86
CA PRO A 254 -13.12 -10.01 -24.30
C PRO A 254 -14.50 -10.26 -24.92
N ASN A 255 -14.79 -9.68 -26.09
CA ASN A 255 -16.05 -9.91 -26.81
C ASN A 255 -15.85 -10.67 -28.11
N ILE A 256 -16.72 -11.66 -28.37
CA ILE A 256 -16.86 -12.29 -29.69
C ILE A 256 -17.71 -11.37 -30.59
N LEU A 257 -17.09 -10.73 -31.57
CA LEU A 257 -17.71 -9.71 -32.41
C LEU A 257 -18.49 -10.25 -33.60
N SER A 258 -17.96 -11.28 -34.26
CA SER A 258 -18.60 -11.88 -35.43
C SER A 258 -18.44 -13.39 -35.39
N VAL A 259 -19.48 -14.10 -35.83
CA VAL A 259 -19.51 -15.55 -35.91
C VAL A 259 -20.29 -15.94 -37.16
N SER A 260 -19.67 -16.72 -38.06
CA SER A 260 -20.31 -17.31 -39.24
C SER A 260 -19.99 -18.80 -39.34
N ILE A 261 -20.91 -19.57 -39.89
CA ILE A 261 -20.77 -21.02 -40.07
C ILE A 261 -21.02 -21.41 -41.53
N SER A 262 -20.18 -22.29 -42.06
CA SER A 262 -20.32 -22.86 -43.40
C SER A 262 -19.74 -24.28 -43.46
N SER A 263 -19.99 -25.01 -44.54
CA SER A 263 -19.34 -26.28 -44.84
C SER A 263 -18.53 -26.21 -46.13
N ASP A 264 -17.69 -27.22 -46.38
CA ASP A 264 -17.01 -27.44 -47.67
C ASP A 264 -17.85 -28.24 -48.69
N ASN A 265 -19.13 -28.47 -48.40
CA ASN A 265 -20.07 -29.07 -49.35
C ASN A 265 -20.31 -28.12 -50.54
N ALA A 266 -20.80 -28.69 -51.65
CA ALA A 266 -21.21 -27.89 -52.81
C ALA A 266 -22.29 -26.85 -52.47
N ASP A 267 -23.19 -27.18 -51.54
CA ASP A 267 -24.05 -26.22 -50.85
C ASP A 267 -23.48 -25.96 -49.45
N PRO A 268 -22.91 -24.76 -49.17
CA PRO A 268 -22.23 -24.48 -47.89
C PRO A 268 -23.19 -24.43 -46.69
N THR A 269 -24.50 -24.55 -46.91
CA THR A 269 -25.53 -24.65 -45.86
C THR A 269 -25.87 -26.10 -45.50
N LEU A 270 -25.30 -27.08 -46.20
CA LEU A 270 -25.51 -28.51 -45.97
C LEU A 270 -24.18 -29.20 -45.66
N ALA A 271 -24.19 -30.23 -44.82
CA ALA A 271 -23.02 -31.07 -44.60
C ALA A 271 -23.46 -32.53 -44.44
N ARG A 272 -22.65 -33.47 -44.93
CA ARG A 272 -22.83 -34.92 -44.76
C ARG A 272 -21.53 -35.53 -44.26
N THR A 273 -21.56 -36.82 -43.93
CA THR A 273 -20.36 -37.55 -43.47
C THR A 273 -19.16 -37.30 -44.38
N GLY A 274 -18.06 -36.81 -43.79
CA GLY A 274 -16.81 -36.48 -44.47
C GLY A 274 -16.65 -35.01 -44.87
N ASP A 275 -17.73 -34.22 -44.89
CA ASP A 275 -17.66 -32.77 -45.10
C ASP A 275 -17.13 -32.08 -43.82
N VAL A 276 -16.48 -30.93 -43.97
CA VAL A 276 -15.92 -30.12 -42.88
C VAL A 276 -16.80 -28.90 -42.65
N ILE A 277 -17.38 -28.83 -41.46
CA ILE A 277 -18.04 -27.63 -40.95
C ILE A 277 -16.96 -26.69 -40.41
N SER A 278 -17.01 -25.42 -40.80
CA SER A 278 -16.10 -24.36 -40.37
C SER A 278 -16.89 -23.23 -39.74
N ILE A 279 -16.46 -22.79 -38.55
CA ILE A 279 -16.96 -21.59 -37.90
C ILE A 279 -15.84 -20.57 -37.89
N ALA A 280 -16.04 -19.45 -38.59
CA ALA A 280 -15.13 -18.32 -38.54
C ALA A 280 -15.65 -17.30 -37.52
N PHE A 281 -14.77 -16.82 -36.64
CA PHE A 281 -15.14 -15.80 -35.68
C PHE A 281 -14.01 -14.81 -35.41
N THR A 282 -14.40 -13.62 -34.96
CA THR A 282 -13.47 -12.55 -34.57
C THR A 282 -13.76 -12.05 -33.17
N THR A 283 -12.72 -11.58 -32.49
CA THR A 283 -12.80 -10.97 -31.16
C THR A 283 -12.37 -9.50 -31.19
N ASP A 284 -12.71 -8.71 -30.18
CA ASP A 284 -12.25 -7.31 -30.06
C ASP A 284 -10.83 -7.18 -29.53
N GLU A 285 -10.36 -8.17 -28.78
CA GLU A 285 -8.98 -8.31 -28.34
C GLU A 285 -8.44 -9.72 -28.52
N THR A 286 -7.12 -9.91 -28.31
CA THR A 286 -6.49 -11.22 -28.45
C THR A 286 -6.79 -12.07 -27.21
N PRO A 287 -7.46 -13.23 -27.35
CA PRO A 287 -7.69 -14.13 -26.22
C PRO A 287 -6.37 -14.63 -25.62
N ASP A 288 -6.39 -14.97 -24.33
CA ASP A 288 -5.27 -15.67 -23.69
C ASP A 288 -5.24 -17.13 -24.15
N GLY A 289 -4.35 -17.41 -25.09
CA GLY A 289 -4.20 -18.72 -25.70
C GLY A 289 -5.17 -18.98 -26.86
N THR A 290 -5.37 -20.27 -27.15
CA THR A 290 -6.27 -20.70 -28.25
C THR A 290 -7.69 -20.86 -27.70
N PRO A 291 -8.71 -20.25 -28.34
CA PRO A 291 -10.11 -20.45 -27.98
C PRO A 291 -10.50 -21.93 -27.97
N THR A 292 -11.53 -22.25 -27.21
CA THR A 292 -12.15 -23.58 -27.25
C THR A 292 -13.44 -23.51 -28.04
N ALA A 293 -13.74 -24.57 -28.78
CA ALA A 293 -15.01 -24.66 -29.50
C ALA A 293 -15.52 -26.09 -29.57
N THR A 294 -16.83 -26.24 -29.66
CA THR A 294 -17.51 -27.50 -29.95
C THR A 294 -18.45 -27.34 -31.15
N ILE A 295 -18.59 -28.38 -31.96
CA ILE A 295 -19.56 -28.49 -33.05
C ILE A 295 -20.27 -29.82 -32.89
N GLN A 296 -21.61 -29.80 -32.81
CA GLN A 296 -22.43 -30.96 -32.45
C GLN A 296 -22.02 -31.63 -31.12
N GLY A 297 -21.51 -30.83 -30.18
CA GLY A 297 -21.02 -31.32 -28.89
C GLY A 297 -19.64 -32.01 -28.94
N ASN A 298 -19.05 -32.15 -30.13
CA ASN A 298 -17.70 -32.66 -30.28
C ASN A 298 -16.68 -31.51 -30.20
N THR A 299 -15.52 -31.75 -29.58
CA THR A 299 -14.41 -30.77 -29.55
C THR A 299 -13.92 -30.47 -30.96
N ALA A 300 -14.05 -29.21 -31.38
CA ALA A 300 -13.63 -28.74 -32.68
C ALA A 300 -12.11 -28.46 -32.71
N SER A 301 -11.50 -28.58 -33.89
CA SER A 301 -10.12 -28.15 -34.10
C SER A 301 -10.09 -26.64 -34.31
N VAL A 302 -9.48 -25.90 -33.38
CA VAL A 302 -9.39 -24.43 -33.46
C VAL A 302 -8.00 -24.02 -33.96
N SER A 303 -7.98 -23.11 -34.93
CA SER A 303 -6.76 -22.51 -35.47
C SER A 303 -6.97 -21.02 -35.74
N GLY A 304 -5.90 -20.24 -35.75
CA GLY A 304 -5.98 -18.78 -35.87
C GLY A 304 -4.89 -18.09 -35.05
N SER A 305 -4.98 -16.77 -34.98
CA SER A 305 -4.07 -15.95 -34.17
C SER A 305 -4.63 -14.53 -34.00
N GLY A 306 -4.23 -13.87 -32.91
CA GLY A 306 -4.70 -12.52 -32.60
C GLY A 306 -6.20 -12.52 -32.40
N THR A 307 -6.92 -11.75 -33.21
CA THR A 307 -8.37 -11.57 -33.09
C THR A 307 -9.19 -12.37 -34.10
N SER A 308 -8.57 -13.28 -34.87
CA SER A 308 -9.26 -14.04 -35.93
C SER A 308 -9.02 -15.54 -35.79
N TRP A 309 -10.11 -16.30 -35.73
CA TRP A 309 -10.09 -17.72 -35.41
C TRP A 309 -11.05 -18.52 -36.28
N THR A 310 -10.74 -19.80 -36.47
CA THR A 310 -11.58 -20.75 -37.18
C THR A 310 -11.62 -22.06 -36.42
N ALA A 311 -12.83 -22.52 -36.08
CA ALA A 311 -13.09 -23.83 -35.50
C ALA A 311 -13.65 -24.77 -36.56
N THR A 312 -13.11 -25.98 -36.67
CA THR A 312 -13.55 -26.95 -37.68
C THR A 312 -13.92 -28.31 -37.08
N TRP A 313 -14.89 -28.97 -37.72
CA TRP A 313 -15.30 -30.34 -37.40
C TRP A 313 -15.64 -31.11 -38.68
N THR A 314 -15.04 -32.28 -38.85
CA THR A 314 -15.42 -33.20 -39.94
C THR A 314 -16.60 -34.04 -39.49
N VAL A 315 -17.72 -33.93 -40.20
CA VAL A 315 -18.96 -34.64 -39.88
C VAL A 315 -18.72 -36.15 -39.92
N GLN A 316 -19.12 -36.83 -38.85
CA GLN A 316 -19.06 -38.28 -38.70
C GLN A 316 -20.44 -38.89 -38.93
N GLY A 317 -20.50 -40.16 -39.33
CA GLY A 317 -21.79 -40.86 -39.53
C GLY A 317 -22.59 -41.11 -38.25
N SER A 318 -22.03 -40.78 -37.08
CA SER A 318 -22.73 -40.80 -35.79
C SER A 318 -23.26 -39.43 -35.35
N ASP A 319 -22.94 -38.35 -36.09
CA ASP A 319 -23.46 -37.03 -35.78
C ASP A 319 -24.97 -36.98 -36.03
N THR A 320 -25.67 -36.19 -35.23
CA THR A 320 -27.14 -36.12 -35.33
C THR A 320 -27.55 -35.25 -36.53
N ASN A 321 -28.46 -35.76 -37.36
CA ASN A 321 -29.06 -35.02 -38.46
C ASN A 321 -29.82 -33.78 -37.97
N GLY A 322 -29.81 -32.72 -38.79
CA GLY A 322 -30.42 -31.43 -38.50
C GLY A 322 -29.40 -30.30 -38.32
N PRO A 323 -29.81 -29.15 -37.76
CA PRO A 323 -28.95 -27.98 -37.64
C PRO A 323 -27.69 -28.27 -36.82
N ALA A 324 -26.54 -27.83 -37.32
CA ALA A 324 -25.27 -27.89 -36.60
C ALA A 324 -25.28 -26.87 -35.44
N SER A 325 -25.29 -27.39 -34.23
CA SER A 325 -25.08 -26.65 -32.99
C SER A 325 -23.59 -26.44 -32.74
N PHE A 326 -23.25 -25.33 -32.07
CA PHE A 326 -21.88 -25.06 -31.65
C PHE A 326 -21.81 -24.21 -30.39
N SER A 327 -20.63 -24.19 -29.78
CA SER A 327 -20.27 -23.25 -28.73
C SER A 327 -18.81 -22.85 -28.90
N ILE A 328 -18.53 -21.55 -28.83
CA ILE A 328 -17.19 -20.96 -28.80
C ILE A 328 -17.01 -20.35 -27.42
N THR A 329 -15.86 -20.58 -26.78
CA THR A 329 -15.48 -19.90 -25.54
C THR A 329 -14.08 -19.30 -25.69
N ILE A 330 -13.97 -18.03 -25.34
CA ILE A 330 -12.73 -17.25 -25.24
C ILE A 330 -12.54 -16.76 -23.81
N GLN A 331 -11.31 -16.37 -23.46
CA GLN A 331 -10.96 -15.80 -22.16
C GLN A 331 -9.79 -14.83 -22.35
N ASP A 332 -9.71 -13.76 -21.55
CA ASP A 332 -8.53 -12.90 -21.47
C ASP A 332 -7.47 -13.44 -20.50
N ALA A 333 -6.37 -12.70 -20.32
CA ALA A 333 -5.28 -13.08 -19.40
C ALA A 333 -5.65 -12.92 -17.92
N ALA A 334 -6.70 -12.15 -17.60
CA ALA A 334 -7.22 -11.97 -16.24
C ALA A 334 -8.21 -13.07 -15.85
N GLY A 335 -8.64 -13.89 -16.80
CA GLY A 335 -9.56 -14.99 -16.59
C GLY A 335 -11.03 -14.64 -16.85
N ASN A 336 -11.34 -13.51 -17.48
CA ASN A 336 -12.71 -13.12 -17.79
C ASN A 336 -13.16 -13.80 -19.12
N PRO A 337 -14.21 -14.64 -19.11
CA PRO A 337 -14.61 -15.39 -20.30
C PRO A 337 -15.78 -14.75 -21.07
N ASP A 338 -15.85 -15.04 -22.37
CA ASP A 338 -17.04 -14.82 -23.20
C ASP A 338 -17.38 -16.09 -24.00
N THR A 339 -18.66 -16.27 -24.35
CA THR A 339 -19.16 -17.46 -25.03
C THR A 339 -20.24 -17.15 -26.06
N ALA A 340 -20.08 -17.70 -27.26
CA ALA A 340 -21.05 -17.59 -28.36
C ALA A 340 -21.61 -18.97 -28.75
N THR A 341 -22.93 -19.06 -28.94
CA THR A 341 -23.62 -20.29 -29.36
C THR A 341 -24.54 -20.07 -30.56
N ALA A 342 -24.41 -18.93 -31.24
CA ALA A 342 -25.20 -18.55 -32.40
C ALA A 342 -24.36 -17.69 -33.35
N THR A 343 -24.72 -17.72 -34.64
CA THR A 343 -24.08 -16.87 -35.65
C THR A 343 -24.60 -15.44 -35.56
N THR A 344 -23.74 -14.48 -35.93
CA THR A 344 -24.11 -13.06 -35.98
C THR A 344 -24.66 -12.66 -37.35
N ASP A 345 -24.46 -13.47 -38.38
CA ASP A 345 -24.85 -13.22 -39.78
C ASP A 345 -26.03 -14.09 -40.25
N ALA A 346 -26.67 -14.82 -39.32
CA ALA A 346 -27.75 -15.78 -39.58
C ALA A 346 -27.36 -16.96 -40.50
N SER A 347 -26.06 -17.19 -40.75
CA SER A 347 -25.59 -18.40 -41.40
C SER A 347 -25.92 -19.65 -40.57
N SER A 348 -26.17 -20.76 -41.24
CA SER A 348 -26.47 -22.05 -40.61
C SER A 348 -26.05 -23.19 -41.53
N VAL A 349 -25.69 -24.33 -40.93
CA VAL A 349 -25.40 -25.58 -41.64
C VAL A 349 -26.34 -26.66 -41.12
N SER A 350 -26.96 -27.44 -42.02
CA SER A 350 -27.75 -28.62 -41.69
C SER A 350 -27.00 -29.89 -42.05
N ILE A 351 -26.91 -30.81 -41.10
CA ILE A 351 -26.26 -32.12 -41.24
C ILE A 351 -27.28 -33.16 -41.75
N ASP A 352 -26.89 -33.93 -42.77
CA ASP A 352 -27.62 -35.07 -43.30
C ASP A 352 -26.63 -36.22 -43.60
N THR A 353 -26.39 -37.09 -42.61
CA THR A 353 -25.45 -38.22 -42.66
C THR A 353 -26.06 -39.49 -43.23
#